data_AF-A0A940R136-F1
#
_entry.id   AF-A0A940R136-F1
#
_cell.length_a   1.000
_cell.length_b   1.000
_cell.length_c   1.000
_cell.angle_alpha   90.00
_cell.angle_beta   90.00
_cell.angle_gamma   90.00
#
_symmetry.space_group_name_H-M   'P 1'
#
loop_
_entity.id
_entity.type
_entity.pdbx_description
1 polymer ?
#
loop_
_entity_poly.entity_id
_entity_poly.type
_entity_poly.pdbx_seq_one_letter_code
_entity_poly.pdbx_strand_id
1 'polypeptide(L)' 'MALNRKIAYIDLSTREIKIRPIPIEIRKKFLGGRGLDAYLLYNHTEKGCDPLGPKNT' A
#
# COMPACT_ATOMS: atom_id res chain seq x y z
N MET A 1 -7.61 18.16 2.55
CA MET A 1 -8.90 17.46 2.76
C MET A 1 -8.66 15.98 2.98
N ALA A 2 -9.40 15.31 3.88
CA ALA A 2 -9.14 13.91 4.27
C ALA A 2 -9.08 12.91 3.11
N LEU A 3 -9.80 13.18 2.01
CA LEU A 3 -9.88 12.30 0.84
C LEU A 3 -8.79 12.54 -0.21
N ASN A 4 -8.10 13.69 -0.20
CA ASN A 4 -7.00 13.98 -1.13
C ASN A 4 -5.65 13.58 -0.52
N ARG A 5 -5.46 12.29 -0.25
CA ARG A 5 -4.16 11.75 0.18
C ARG A 5 -3.56 10.87 -0.92
N LYS A 6 -2.25 10.69 -0.83
CA LYS A 6 -1.43 9.89 -1.75
C LYS A 6 -0.76 8.76 -0.98
N ILE A 7 -0.37 7.71 -1.68
CA ILE A 7 0.49 6.63 -1.20
C ILE A 7 1.87 6.81 -1.84
N ALA A 8 2.93 6.67 -1.04
CA ALA A 8 4.29 6.54 -1.53
C ALA A 8 4.65 5.04 -1.55
N TYR A 9 5.00 4.55 -2.72
CA TYR A 9 5.57 3.22 -2.93
C TYR A 9 7.08 3.39 -3.00
N ILE A 10 7.80 2.77 -2.07
CA ILE A 10 9.26 2.92 -1.93
C ILE A 10 9.87 1.54 -2.02
N ASP A 11 10.72 1.33 -3.02
CA ASP A 11 11.57 0.14 -3.10
C ASP A 11 12.94 0.48 -2.50
N LEU A 12 13.24 -0.15 -1.35
CA LEU A 12 14.50 0.09 -0.64
C LEU A 12 15.72 -0.53 -1.33
N SER A 13 15.51 -1.53 -2.19
CA SER A 13 16.58 -2.22 -2.94
C SER A 13 17.05 -1.37 -4.12
N THR A 14 16.12 -0.77 -4.85
CA THR A 14 16.40 0.07 -6.03
C THR A 14 16.46 1.56 -5.72
N ARG A 15 15.99 1.96 -4.53
CA ARG A 15 15.78 3.36 -4.11
C ARG A 15 14.74 4.10 -4.98
N GLU A 16 13.89 3.37 -5.68
CA GLU A 16 12.81 3.96 -6.47
C GLU A 16 11.69 4.48 -5.54
N ILE A 17 11.18 5.68 -5.84
CA ILE A 17 10.06 6.29 -5.14
C ILE A 17 8.97 6.63 -6.16
N LYS A 18 7.77 6.08 -5.95
CA LYS A 18 6.57 6.37 -6.76
C LYS A 18 5.46 6.90 -5.87
N ILE A 19 4.90 8.06 -6.19
CA ILE A 19 3.77 8.64 -5.45
C ILE A 19 2.51 8.56 -6.31
N ARG A 20 1.44 7.97 -5.78
CA ARG A 20 0.14 7.84 -6.48
C ARG A 20 -1.03 8.34 -5.63
N PRO A 21 -2.07 8.95 -6.23
CA PRO A 21 -3.29 9.27 -5.50
C PRO A 21 -4.01 8.00 -5.03
N ILE A 22 -4.75 8.09 -3.93
CA ILE A 22 -5.62 7.00 -3.47
C ILE A 22 -6.94 7.09 -4.24
N PRO A 23 -7.34 6.05 -5.02
CA PRO A 23 -8.61 6.07 -5.73
C PRO A 23 -9.81 6.21 -4.78
N ILE A 24 -10.82 6.97 -5.19
CA ILE A 24 -11.98 7.27 -4.34
C ILE A 24 -12.81 6.01 -4.04
N GLU A 25 -12.80 5.04 -4.95
CA GLU A 25 -13.49 3.76 -4.83
C GLU A 25 -12.90 2.94 -3.68
N ILE A 26 -11.58 2.93 -3.54
CA ILE A 26 -10.88 2.25 -2.45
C ILE A 26 -11.19 2.95 -1.12
N ARG A 27 -11.22 4.29 -1.10
CA ARG A 27 -11.64 5.04 0.10
C ARG A 27 -13.08 4.76 0.51
N LYS A 28 -14.01 4.62 -0.44
CA LYS A 28 -15.40 4.28 -0.12
C LYS A 28 -15.54 2.87 0.45
N LYS A 29 -14.73 1.92 -0.02
CA LYS A 29 -14.77 0.52 0.45
C LYS A 29 -14.09 0.31 1.80
N PHE A 30 -12.97 1.01 2.04
CA PHE A 30 -12.08 0.69 3.17
C PHE A 30 -11.81 1.87 4.10
N LEU A 31 -12.39 3.05 3.83
CA LEU A 31 -12.26 4.31 4.57
C LEU A 31 -10.84 4.87 4.62
N GLY A 32 -9.95 4.22 5.36
CA GLY A 32 -8.61 4.68 5.72
C GLY A 32 -7.95 3.78 6.77
N GLY A 33 -6.76 4.17 7.21
CA GLY A 33 -6.00 3.46 8.26
C GLY A 33 -5.95 1.96 8.01
N ARG A 34 -6.33 1.18 9.03
CA ARG A 34 -6.31 -0.29 9.01
C ARG A 34 -7.01 -0.92 7.79
N GLY A 35 -8.08 -0.30 7.28
CA GLY A 35 -8.79 -0.82 6.11
C GLY A 35 -7.95 -0.71 4.83
N LEU A 36 -7.23 0.41 4.67
CA LEU A 36 -6.29 0.58 3.56
C LEU A 36 -5.06 -0.29 3.74
N ASP A 37 -4.54 -0.39 4.97
CA ASP A 37 -3.36 -1.22 5.26
C ASP A 37 -3.63 -2.69 4.89
N ALA A 38 -4.79 -3.23 5.28
CA ALA A 38 -5.18 -4.60 4.91
C ALA A 38 -5.41 -4.78 3.41
N TYR A 39 -6.00 -3.79 2.72
CA TYR A 39 -6.14 -3.80 1.27
C TYR A 39 -4.77 -3.82 0.57
N LEU A 40 -3.82 -3.01 1.04
CA LEU A 40 -2.48 -2.95 0.44
C LEU A 40 -1.72 -4.26 0.68
N LEU A 41 -1.74 -4.78 1.90
CA LEU A 41 -1.14 -6.07 2.24
C LEU A 41 -1.67 -7.18 1.33
N TYR A 42 -3.00 -7.30 1.21
CA TYR A 42 -3.62 -8.34 0.38
C TYR A 42 -3.22 -8.27 -1.11
N ASN A 43 -2.99 -7.07 -1.65
CA ASN A 43 -2.70 -6.89 -3.08
C ASN A 43 -1.21 -6.80 -3.42
N HIS A 44 -0.34 -6.49 -2.45
CA HIS A 44 1.08 -6.22 -2.70
C HIS A 44 2.03 -7.20 -2.01
N THR A 45 1.61 -7.88 -0.94
CA THR A 45 2.43 -8.90 -0.30
C THR A 45 2.38 -10.20 -1.09
N GLU A 46 3.54 -10.78 -1.37
CA GLU A 46 3.61 -12.06 -2.07
C GLU A 46 3.08 -13.20 -1.18
N LYS A 47 2.17 -14.02 -1.72
CA LYS A 47 1.54 -15.10 -0.96
C LYS A 47 2.59 -16.10 -0.49
N GLY A 48 2.66 -16.30 0.83
CA GLY A 48 3.60 -17.25 1.45
C GLY A 48 5.04 -16.76 1.49
N CYS A 49 5.29 -15.46 1.30
CA CYS A 49 6.63 -14.92 1.45
C CYS A 49 7.17 -15.12 2.87
N ASP A 50 8.49 -15.18 2.98
CA ASP A 50 9.17 -15.08 4.27
C ASP A 50 8.80 -13.75 4.95
N PRO A 51 8.26 -13.76 6.20
CA PRO A 51 7.96 -12.55 6.94
C PRO A 51 9.17 -11.61 7.14
N LEU A 52 10.40 -12.12 7.06
CA LEU A 52 11.63 -11.33 7.16
C LEU A 52 12.30 -11.09 5.80
N GLY A 53 11.69 -11.57 4.71
CA GLY A 53 12.21 -11.45 3.36
C GLY A 53 11.80 -10.14 2.66
N PRO A 54 12.50 -9.74 1.58
CA PRO A 54 12.26 -8.49 0.85
C PRO A 54 10.92 -8.45 0.08
N LYS A 55 10.16 -9.55 0.09
CA LYS A 55 8.84 -9.66 -0.54
C LYS A 55 7.69 -9.45 0.44
N ASN A 56 7.99 -9.32 1.74
CA ASN A 56 7.04 -8.87 2.73
C ASN A 56 6.90 -7.34 2.65
N THR A 57 5.74 -6.89 2.16
CA THR A 57 5.38 -5.47 1.99
C THR A 57 4.13 -5.18 2.78
#